data_AF-A0A317GYF6-F1
#
_entry.id   AF-A0A317GYF6-F1
#
_cell.length_a   1.000
_cell.length_b   1.000
_cell.length_c   1.000
_cell.angle_alpha   90.00
_cell.angle_beta   90.00
_cell.angle_gamma   90.00
#
_symmetry.space_group_name_H-M   'P 1'
#
loop_
_entity.id
_entity.type
_entity.pdbx_description
1 polymer ?
#
loop_
_entity_poly.entity_id
_entity_poly.type
_entity_poly.pdbx_seq_one_letter_code
_entity_poly.pdbx_strand_id
1 'polypeptide(L)'
;MQMSETCLNILECGRVYSGVVHASIAERCVAALSAEPETFAELEDALIRYQKPFDGVGSLASLRPSHEINFEPWDAGIVIIDLAARLVAIQSTYSQPGREGTVTYHDGHAAIDLSIPYRLSDSWDFLSCIESYPMQAASRRKVRRAGGRLDVRAILYGRPLVEFILTGVKHICWPASGLDEEKVRDALYKQVSAIHENWLLTPRADLQMQSPRDLLMAKRQFIDFDLDSRERQWSEQGEAPPCLRRDSDAFRFAGFGTHENVIYYDLVRHLLWNAIESHERVGEMSREDGTSGGSHELSFEAEVVRLEQIQKDWWENPQDDCDGKTPVNIVENERLRLPLALLPAELIIDHDCPLCVMSAEQAAHGFGPGFLHFDSSNMDDSFAFSFCGTREEWEEENRRQEEFDRDFNRRWKEREARIAAGEDKDTVDQELGFGWSKSLED
;
A
#
# COMPACT_ATOMS: atom_id res chain seq x y z
N MET A 1 -43.62 -6.77 6.25
CA MET A 1 -42.18 -6.98 6.05
C MET A 1 -41.59 -7.14 7.43
N GLN A 2 -41.07 -8.32 7.77
CA GLN A 2 -40.47 -8.56 9.08
C GLN A 2 -39.13 -7.84 9.09
N MET A 3 -38.89 -6.93 10.04
CA MET A 3 -37.61 -6.21 10.14
C MET A 3 -36.56 -7.21 10.61
N SER A 4 -35.50 -7.44 9.82
CA SER A 4 -34.43 -8.37 10.18
C SER A 4 -33.45 -7.69 11.13
N GLU A 5 -33.65 -7.87 12.43
CA GLU A 5 -32.88 -7.25 13.49
C GLU A 5 -31.89 -8.25 14.12
N THR A 6 -30.68 -7.80 14.44
CA THR A 6 -29.65 -8.62 15.08
C THR A 6 -29.18 -7.99 16.38
N CYS A 7 -28.81 -8.83 17.34
CA CYS A 7 -28.10 -8.37 18.52
C CYS A 7 -26.63 -8.13 18.14
N LEU A 8 -26.21 -6.86 18.11
CA LEU A 8 -24.82 -6.48 17.82
C LEU A 8 -24.08 -6.17 19.12
N ASN A 9 -22.97 -6.87 19.34
CA ASN A 9 -22.03 -6.62 20.43
C ASN A 9 -20.68 -6.15 19.86
N ILE A 10 -20.18 -5.02 20.30
CA ILE A 10 -18.84 -4.50 19.95
C ILE A 10 -17.99 -4.44 21.21
N LEU A 11 -16.79 -5.02 21.16
CA LEU A 11 -15.87 -5.07 22.29
C LEU A 11 -14.59 -4.28 22.02
N GLU A 12 -14.25 -3.43 22.99
CA GLU A 12 -13.10 -2.54 22.97
C GLU A 12 -12.42 -2.57 24.34
N CYS A 13 -11.19 -3.09 24.44
CA CYS A 13 -10.38 -3.08 25.67
C CYS A 13 -11.14 -3.40 26.98
N GLY A 14 -12.04 -4.40 26.94
CA GLY A 14 -12.83 -4.82 28.11
C GLY A 14 -14.14 -4.06 28.33
N ARG A 15 -14.46 -3.08 27.49
CA ARG A 15 -15.79 -2.47 27.38
C ARG A 15 -16.62 -3.22 26.35
N VAL A 16 -17.92 -3.34 26.61
CA VAL A 16 -18.89 -3.93 25.69
C VAL A 16 -19.91 -2.86 25.34
N TYR A 17 -20.21 -2.72 24.06
CA TYR A 17 -21.35 -1.93 23.57
C TYR A 17 -22.32 -2.91 22.94
N SER A 18 -23.58 -2.90 23.37
CA SER A 18 -24.59 -3.86 22.92
C SER A 18 -25.90 -3.16 22.58
N GLY A 19 -26.63 -3.71 21.63
CA GLY A 19 -27.94 -3.23 21.22
C GLY A 19 -28.53 -4.03 20.07
N VAL A 20 -29.78 -3.73 19.74
CA VAL A 20 -30.48 -4.31 18.59
C VAL A 20 -30.36 -3.34 17.42
N VAL A 21 -29.92 -3.86 16.27
CA VAL A 21 -29.74 -3.09 15.03
C VAL A 21 -30.32 -3.87 13.85
N HIS A 22 -30.63 -3.18 12.75
CA HIS A 22 -30.95 -3.88 11.50
C HIS A 22 -29.73 -4.68 11.01
N ALA A 23 -29.93 -5.89 10.47
CA ALA A 23 -28.84 -6.78 10.10
C ALA A 23 -27.85 -6.17 9.08
N SER A 24 -28.31 -5.32 8.17
CA SER A 24 -27.43 -4.60 7.24
C SER A 24 -26.47 -3.61 7.92
N ILE A 25 -26.81 -3.08 9.10
CA ILE A 25 -25.88 -2.26 9.89
C ILE A 25 -24.73 -3.13 10.40
N ALA A 26 -25.01 -4.35 10.85
CA ALA A 26 -23.97 -5.28 11.29
C ALA A 26 -23.04 -5.68 10.13
N GLU A 27 -23.57 -5.89 8.91
CA GLU A 27 -22.75 -6.11 7.71
C GLU A 27 -21.82 -4.95 7.40
N ARG A 28 -22.34 -3.71 7.45
CA ARG A 28 -21.52 -2.52 7.24
C ARG A 28 -20.51 -2.31 8.35
N CYS A 29 -20.80 -2.72 9.59
CA CYS A 29 -19.81 -2.75 10.67
C CYS A 29 -18.68 -3.74 10.36
N VAL A 30 -19.00 -4.92 9.80
CA VAL A 30 -17.98 -5.87 9.35
C VAL A 30 -17.17 -5.29 8.19
N ALA A 31 -17.80 -4.65 7.21
CA ALA A 31 -17.11 -3.98 6.11
C ALA A 31 -16.17 -2.86 6.62
N ALA A 32 -16.63 -2.05 7.59
CA ALA A 32 -15.85 -1.01 8.24
C ALA A 32 -14.58 -1.51 8.94
N LEU A 33 -14.47 -2.81 9.22
CA LEU A 33 -13.23 -3.41 9.74
C LEU A 33 -12.07 -3.35 8.72
N SER A 34 -12.34 -3.06 7.42
CA SER A 34 -11.30 -2.83 6.41
C SER A 34 -10.48 -1.58 6.70
N ALA A 35 -11.01 -0.65 7.50
CA ALA A 35 -10.27 0.50 8.01
C ALA A 35 -9.30 0.13 9.15
N GLU A 36 -9.24 -1.15 9.53
CA GLU A 36 -8.48 -1.67 10.67
C GLU A 36 -8.71 -0.94 12.01
N PRO A 37 -9.96 -0.63 12.44
CA PRO A 37 -10.21 0.04 13.71
C PRO A 37 -9.76 -0.82 14.90
N GLU A 38 -9.23 -0.18 15.94
CA GLU A 38 -8.87 -0.77 17.24
C GLU A 38 -9.81 -0.27 18.36
N THR A 39 -10.49 0.85 18.12
CA THR A 39 -11.43 1.49 19.07
C THR A 39 -12.85 1.56 18.53
N PHE A 40 -13.83 1.70 19.43
CA PHE A 40 -15.23 1.87 19.04
C PHE A 40 -15.41 3.15 18.21
N ALA A 41 -14.73 4.24 18.59
CA ALA A 41 -14.78 5.50 17.87
C ALA A 41 -14.20 5.38 16.45
N GLU A 42 -13.07 4.68 16.28
CA GLU A 42 -12.52 4.43 14.94
C GLU A 42 -13.44 3.56 14.08
N LEU A 43 -14.13 2.59 14.67
CA LEU A 43 -15.11 1.77 13.95
C LEU A 43 -16.30 2.64 13.48
N GLU A 44 -16.80 3.52 14.34
CA GLU A 44 -17.88 4.44 13.99
C GLU A 44 -17.45 5.43 12.88
N ASP A 45 -16.24 5.99 12.97
CA ASP A 45 -15.67 6.86 11.94
C ASP A 45 -15.48 6.10 10.61
N ALA A 46 -15.00 4.86 10.66
CA ALA A 46 -14.83 4.01 9.48
C ALA A 46 -16.16 3.61 8.83
N LEU A 47 -17.24 3.49 9.61
CA LEU A 47 -18.56 3.13 9.10
C LEU A 47 -19.12 4.16 8.11
N ILE A 48 -18.67 5.42 8.19
CA ILE A 48 -19.08 6.50 7.27
C ILE A 48 -18.72 6.16 5.81
N ARG A 49 -17.69 5.32 5.59
CA ARG A 49 -17.33 4.81 4.26
C ARG A 49 -18.45 4.02 3.60
N TYR A 50 -19.33 3.40 4.39
CA TYR A 50 -20.40 2.51 3.92
C TYR A 50 -21.80 3.07 4.22
N GLN A 51 -21.93 4.01 5.16
CA GLN A 51 -23.20 4.61 5.54
C GLN A 51 -23.01 6.02 6.09
N LYS A 52 -23.60 7.04 5.43
CA LYS A 52 -23.65 8.40 6.00
C LYS A 52 -24.51 8.42 7.27
N PRO A 53 -24.14 9.22 8.30
CA PRO A 53 -24.98 9.45 9.46
C PRO A 53 -26.33 10.09 9.07
N PHE A 54 -27.42 9.66 9.69
CA PHE A 54 -28.74 10.27 9.52
C PHE A 54 -28.89 11.45 10.50
N ASP A 55 -29.19 12.65 10.00
CA ASP A 55 -29.33 13.87 10.80
C ASP A 55 -28.15 14.15 11.76
N GLY A 56 -26.93 13.72 11.38
CA GLY A 56 -25.72 13.84 12.20
C GLY A 56 -25.67 12.90 13.41
N VAL A 57 -26.65 12.00 13.56
CA VAL A 57 -26.63 10.96 14.59
C VAL A 57 -25.82 9.77 14.08
N GLY A 58 -24.80 9.37 14.83
CA GLY A 58 -23.95 8.23 14.51
C GLY A 58 -24.76 6.94 14.35
N SER A 59 -24.38 6.12 13.36
CA SER A 59 -25.07 4.87 13.02
C SER A 59 -25.09 3.85 14.17
N LEU A 60 -24.20 4.01 15.16
CA LEU A 60 -24.10 3.15 16.35
C LEU A 60 -24.66 3.80 17.62
N ALA A 61 -25.33 4.95 17.50
CA ALA A 61 -25.89 5.68 18.64
C ALA A 61 -27.00 4.92 19.40
N SER A 62 -27.54 3.84 18.84
CA SER A 62 -28.49 2.96 19.54
C SER A 62 -27.79 1.99 20.51
N LEU A 63 -26.49 1.72 20.31
CA LEU A 63 -25.74 0.84 21.18
C LEU A 63 -25.53 1.49 22.55
N ARG A 64 -25.55 0.67 23.59
CA ARG A 64 -25.39 1.10 24.97
C ARG A 64 -24.19 0.40 25.59
N PRO A 65 -23.37 1.11 26.38
CA PRO A 65 -22.37 0.46 27.21
C PRO A 65 -23.02 -0.62 28.09
N SER A 66 -22.41 -1.79 28.13
CA SER A 66 -22.82 -2.95 28.92
C SER A 66 -21.61 -3.50 29.69
N HIS A 67 -21.89 -4.17 30.81
CA HIS A 67 -20.86 -4.89 31.57
C HIS A 67 -20.56 -6.28 30.99
N GLU A 68 -21.52 -6.86 30.28
CA GLU A 68 -21.45 -8.22 29.75
C GLU A 68 -21.92 -8.27 28.29
N ILE A 69 -21.44 -9.29 27.58
CA ILE A 69 -21.88 -9.59 26.21
C ILE A 69 -23.32 -10.11 26.28
N ASN A 70 -24.19 -9.55 25.45
CA ASN A 70 -25.53 -10.11 25.29
C ASN A 70 -25.46 -11.28 24.30
N PHE A 71 -25.61 -12.49 24.80
CA PHE A 71 -25.62 -13.71 23.99
C PHE A 71 -27.02 -14.11 23.49
N GLU A 72 -28.07 -13.39 23.88
CA GLU A 72 -29.43 -13.68 23.41
C GLU A 72 -29.55 -13.27 21.92
N PRO A 73 -29.77 -14.23 21.00
CA PRO A 73 -29.99 -13.88 19.60
C PRO A 73 -31.33 -13.15 19.46
N TRP A 74 -31.37 -12.19 18.54
CA TRP A 74 -32.62 -11.56 18.14
C TRP A 74 -33.23 -12.29 16.93
N ASP A 75 -34.24 -11.72 16.27
CA ASP A 75 -34.97 -12.42 15.20
C ASP A 75 -34.10 -12.83 14.00
N ALA A 76 -33.10 -12.01 13.63
CA ALA A 76 -32.11 -12.34 12.61
C ALA A 76 -30.80 -12.91 13.16
N GLY A 77 -30.63 -13.02 14.49
CA GLY A 77 -29.48 -13.65 15.14
C GLY A 77 -28.60 -12.70 15.98
N ILE A 78 -27.31 -13.02 16.08
CA ILE A 78 -26.30 -12.31 16.90
C ILE A 78 -24.99 -12.11 16.12
N VAL A 79 -24.37 -10.94 16.32
CA VAL A 79 -23.05 -10.58 15.81
C VAL A 79 -22.19 -10.04 16.97
N ILE A 80 -20.97 -10.57 17.10
CA ILE A 80 -19.96 -10.11 18.06
C ILE A 80 -18.73 -9.64 17.28
N ILE A 81 -18.37 -8.37 17.42
CA ILE A 81 -17.15 -7.78 16.88
C ILE A 81 -16.22 -7.46 18.05
N ASP A 82 -15.05 -8.10 18.09
CA ASP A 82 -14.04 -7.89 19.12
C ASP A 82 -12.81 -7.25 18.52
N LEU A 83 -12.70 -5.94 18.69
CA LEU A 83 -11.62 -5.14 18.09
C LEU A 83 -10.26 -5.55 18.64
N ALA A 84 -10.18 -5.73 19.96
CA ALA A 84 -8.93 -6.10 20.63
C ALA A 84 -8.44 -7.51 20.24
N ALA A 85 -9.37 -8.45 19.99
CA ALA A 85 -9.03 -9.79 19.52
C ALA A 85 -8.89 -9.90 17.98
N ARG A 86 -9.31 -8.87 17.23
CA ARG A 86 -9.52 -8.93 15.77
C ARG A 86 -10.32 -10.17 15.37
N LEU A 87 -11.52 -10.29 15.94
CA LEU A 87 -12.38 -11.47 15.83
C LEU A 87 -13.82 -11.04 15.57
N VAL A 88 -14.48 -11.71 14.64
CA VAL A 88 -15.91 -11.55 14.36
C VAL A 88 -16.59 -12.91 14.58
N ALA A 89 -17.58 -12.99 15.45
CA ALA A 89 -18.38 -14.18 15.65
C ALA A 89 -19.82 -13.91 15.21
N ILE A 90 -20.34 -14.74 14.30
CA ILE A 90 -21.62 -14.49 13.65
C ILE A 90 -22.47 -15.75 13.74
N GLN A 91 -23.71 -15.57 14.20
CA GLN A 91 -24.76 -16.56 14.10
C GLN A 91 -26.03 -15.83 13.67
N SER A 92 -26.23 -15.74 12.35
CA SER A 92 -27.30 -14.96 11.74
C SER A 92 -28.01 -15.79 10.66
N THR A 93 -29.33 -15.62 10.58
CA THR A 93 -30.20 -16.22 9.54
C THR A 93 -30.39 -15.29 8.35
N TYR A 94 -30.04 -14.01 8.50
CA TYR A 94 -30.16 -13.00 7.44
C TYR A 94 -28.92 -12.97 6.55
N SER A 95 -27.73 -12.94 7.15
CA SER A 95 -26.48 -12.82 6.41
C SER A 95 -25.27 -13.36 7.16
N GLN A 96 -24.24 -13.68 6.38
CA GLN A 96 -22.97 -14.23 6.87
C GLN A 96 -21.81 -13.48 6.19
N PRO A 97 -21.57 -12.20 6.56
CA PRO A 97 -20.45 -11.46 6.01
C PRO A 97 -19.13 -12.18 6.36
N GLY A 98 -18.22 -12.21 5.39
CA GLY A 98 -16.94 -12.88 5.48
C GLY A 98 -15.76 -11.91 5.52
N ARG A 99 -14.55 -12.43 5.26
CA ARG A 99 -13.33 -11.61 5.16
C ARG A 99 -13.34 -10.66 3.97
N GLU A 100 -14.12 -10.97 2.94
CA GLU A 100 -14.35 -10.09 1.79
C GLU A 100 -15.80 -10.18 1.35
N GLY A 101 -16.28 -9.14 0.67
CA GLY A 101 -17.63 -9.09 0.15
C GLY A 101 -17.96 -7.71 -0.38
N THR A 102 -19.26 -7.46 -0.56
CA THR A 102 -19.77 -6.14 -0.90
C THR A 102 -20.90 -5.75 0.05
N VAL A 103 -21.08 -4.46 0.26
CA VAL A 103 -22.24 -3.92 1.00
C VAL A 103 -22.86 -2.79 0.20
N THR A 104 -24.19 -2.70 0.24
CA THR A 104 -24.91 -1.59 -0.37
C THR A 104 -24.71 -0.32 0.46
N TYR A 105 -24.21 0.73 -0.19
CA TYR A 105 -24.02 2.04 0.43
C TYR A 105 -25.34 2.63 0.91
N HIS A 106 -25.29 3.33 2.04
CA HIS A 106 -26.43 4.04 2.59
C HIS A 106 -26.13 5.54 2.66
N ASP A 107 -26.91 6.37 1.97
CA ASP A 107 -26.65 7.81 1.86
C ASP A 107 -27.10 8.63 3.10
N GLY A 108 -27.55 7.92 4.13
CA GLY A 108 -28.10 8.47 5.36
C GLY A 108 -29.62 8.40 5.38
N HIS A 109 -30.29 8.48 4.24
CA HIS A 109 -31.74 8.39 4.12
C HIS A 109 -32.21 7.01 3.67
N ALA A 110 -31.52 6.40 2.70
CA ALA A 110 -31.83 5.10 2.17
C ALA A 110 -30.57 4.36 1.68
N ALA A 111 -30.71 3.06 1.47
CA ALA A 111 -29.75 2.32 0.66
C ALA A 111 -29.88 2.77 -0.80
N ILE A 112 -28.75 3.11 -1.43
CA ILE A 112 -28.70 3.45 -2.86
C ILE A 112 -28.08 2.29 -3.64
N ASP A 113 -28.32 2.22 -4.95
CA ASP A 113 -27.78 1.16 -5.82
C ASP A 113 -26.28 1.36 -6.11
N LEU A 114 -25.49 1.28 -5.05
CA LEU A 114 -24.04 1.43 -5.04
C LEU A 114 -23.47 0.32 -4.15
N SER A 115 -22.77 -0.62 -4.77
CA SER A 115 -22.20 -1.78 -4.09
C SER A 115 -20.73 -1.53 -3.82
N ILE A 116 -20.37 -1.31 -2.55
CA ILE A 116 -18.98 -1.01 -2.17
C ILE A 116 -18.30 -2.32 -1.76
N PRO A 117 -17.23 -2.74 -2.46
CA PRO A 117 -16.46 -3.89 -2.05
C PRO A 117 -15.66 -3.59 -0.78
N TYR A 118 -15.43 -4.63 0.01
CA TYR A 118 -14.55 -4.59 1.16
C TYR A 118 -13.74 -5.87 1.25
N ARG A 119 -12.54 -5.76 1.83
CA ARG A 119 -11.68 -6.87 2.22
C ARG A 119 -11.09 -6.52 3.57
N LEU A 120 -11.02 -7.48 4.47
CA LEU A 120 -10.42 -7.31 5.79
C LEU A 120 -8.99 -7.85 5.75
N SER A 121 -8.09 -7.26 6.55
CA SER A 121 -6.74 -7.82 6.67
C SER A 121 -6.78 -9.22 7.28
N ASP A 122 -5.78 -10.04 6.97
CA ASP A 122 -5.66 -11.42 7.48
C ASP A 122 -5.56 -11.53 9.00
N SER A 123 -5.39 -10.38 9.68
CA SER A 123 -5.45 -10.30 11.12
C SER A 123 -6.87 -10.49 11.69
N TRP A 124 -7.92 -10.42 10.88
CA TRP A 124 -9.30 -10.66 11.30
C TRP A 124 -9.72 -12.11 11.12
N ASP A 125 -10.15 -12.76 12.21
CA ASP A 125 -10.71 -14.11 12.16
C ASP A 125 -12.24 -14.10 12.25
N PHE A 126 -12.88 -15.10 11.63
CA PHE A 126 -14.32 -15.30 11.66
C PHE A 126 -14.67 -16.61 12.36
N LEU A 127 -15.63 -16.56 13.28
CA LEU A 127 -16.17 -17.73 13.97
C LEU A 127 -17.63 -17.95 13.55
N SER A 128 -17.94 -19.18 13.18
CA SER A 128 -19.30 -19.64 12.89
C SER A 128 -20.06 -20.14 14.13
N CYS A 129 -19.41 -20.17 15.30
CA CYS A 129 -19.95 -20.72 16.54
C CYS A 129 -19.67 -19.75 17.70
N ILE A 130 -20.73 -19.14 18.22
CA ILE A 130 -20.68 -18.15 19.31
C ILE A 130 -20.14 -18.78 20.60
N GLU A 131 -20.41 -20.06 20.84
CA GLU A 131 -19.94 -20.79 22.03
C GLU A 131 -18.42 -20.90 22.10
N SER A 132 -17.74 -20.89 20.94
CA SER A 132 -16.27 -20.95 20.87
C SER A 132 -15.59 -19.59 21.11
N TYR A 133 -16.36 -18.49 21.03
CA TYR A 133 -15.82 -17.12 21.10
C TYR A 133 -14.97 -16.85 22.35
N PRO A 134 -15.40 -17.16 23.60
CA PRO A 134 -14.66 -16.74 24.78
C PRO A 134 -13.22 -17.30 24.83
N MET A 135 -13.05 -18.56 24.42
CA MET A 135 -11.74 -19.21 24.37
C MET A 135 -10.84 -18.59 23.30
N GLN A 136 -11.37 -18.40 22.08
CA GLN A 136 -10.62 -17.86 20.96
C GLN A 136 -10.22 -16.40 21.20
N ALA A 137 -11.15 -15.57 21.69
CA ALA A 137 -10.90 -14.18 22.04
C ALA A 137 -9.80 -14.06 23.10
N ALA A 138 -9.83 -14.88 24.15
CA ALA A 138 -8.81 -14.87 25.20
C ALA A 138 -7.42 -15.23 24.64
N SER A 139 -7.33 -16.25 23.79
CA SER A 139 -6.09 -16.67 23.12
C SER A 139 -5.53 -15.56 22.23
N ARG A 140 -6.34 -15.01 21.34
CA ARG A 140 -5.92 -13.96 20.39
C ARG A 140 -5.48 -12.68 21.08
N ARG A 141 -6.22 -12.22 22.09
CA ARG A 141 -5.81 -11.06 22.91
C ARG A 141 -4.50 -11.29 23.64
N LYS A 142 -4.18 -12.54 24.04
CA LYS A 142 -2.88 -12.87 24.66
C LYS A 142 -1.75 -12.74 23.64
N VAL A 143 -1.93 -13.30 22.44
CA VAL A 143 -0.94 -13.22 21.35
C VAL A 143 -0.71 -11.77 20.93
N ARG A 144 -1.77 -11.00 20.69
CA ARG A 144 -1.67 -9.58 20.29
C ARG A 144 -1.00 -8.72 21.35
N ARG A 145 -1.34 -8.92 22.64
CA ARG A 145 -0.66 -8.21 23.74
C ARG A 145 0.82 -8.55 23.83
N ALA A 146 1.22 -9.78 23.51
CA ALA A 146 2.62 -10.20 23.54
C ALA A 146 3.44 -9.63 22.36
N GLY A 147 2.84 -9.50 21.17
CA GLY A 147 3.50 -8.93 19.99
C GLY A 147 3.76 -7.42 20.10
N GLY A 148 3.00 -6.72 20.93
CA GLY A 148 3.08 -5.26 21.04
C GLY A 148 2.71 -4.58 19.72
N ARG A 149 2.86 -3.26 19.69
CA ARG A 149 2.70 -2.45 18.46
C ARG A 149 4.05 -1.86 18.13
N LEU A 150 4.50 -2.12 16.91
CA LEU A 150 5.79 -1.66 16.42
C LEU A 150 5.57 -0.52 15.43
N ASP A 151 6.18 0.62 15.69
CA ASP A 151 6.21 1.74 14.75
C ASP A 151 7.29 1.49 13.69
N VAL A 152 6.97 0.65 12.70
CA VAL A 152 7.91 0.21 11.66
C VAL A 152 8.47 1.40 10.88
N ARG A 153 7.64 2.41 10.63
CA ARG A 153 8.02 3.64 9.91
C ARG A 153 9.14 4.40 10.62
N ALA A 154 9.15 4.43 11.95
CA ALA A 154 10.23 5.05 12.72
C ALA A 154 11.60 4.37 12.53
N ILE A 155 11.63 3.12 12.07
CA ILE A 155 12.86 2.38 11.75
C ILE A 155 13.20 2.53 10.27
N LEU A 156 12.21 2.32 9.39
CA LEU A 156 12.40 2.40 7.94
C LEU A 156 12.75 3.79 7.45
N TYR A 157 12.13 4.84 8.01
CA TYR A 157 12.41 6.23 7.65
C TYR A 157 13.29 6.94 8.67
N GLY A 158 13.73 6.25 9.73
CA GLY A 158 14.46 6.89 10.81
C GLY A 158 15.97 6.73 10.69
N ARG A 159 16.62 7.17 11.77
CA ARG A 159 18.05 7.02 12.01
C ARG A 159 18.61 5.60 11.78
N PRO A 160 17.91 4.49 12.12
CA PRO A 160 18.43 3.15 11.84
C PRO A 160 18.74 2.88 10.36
N LEU A 161 17.94 3.43 9.42
CA LEU A 161 18.20 3.34 7.99
C LEU A 161 19.46 4.15 7.63
N VAL A 162 19.54 5.39 8.09
CA VAL A 162 20.67 6.30 7.77
C VAL A 162 21.99 5.74 8.25
N GLU A 163 22.05 5.25 9.49
CA GLU A 163 23.25 4.62 10.06
C GLU A 163 23.67 3.36 9.28
N PHE A 164 22.69 2.58 8.80
CA PHE A 164 22.96 1.42 7.96
C PHE A 164 23.53 1.82 6.60
N ILE A 165 22.93 2.82 5.93
CA ILE A 165 23.41 3.34 4.64
C ILE A 165 24.88 3.77 4.75
N LEU A 166 25.22 4.56 5.77
CA LEU A 166 26.59 5.03 5.97
C LEU A 166 27.57 3.90 6.26
N THR A 167 27.15 2.90 7.03
CA THR A 167 27.97 1.72 7.27
C THR A 167 28.22 0.94 5.98
N GLY A 168 27.20 0.78 5.13
CA GLY A 168 27.33 0.12 3.83
C GLY A 168 28.26 0.86 2.87
N VAL A 169 28.10 2.19 2.76
CA VAL A 169 28.90 3.03 1.85
C VAL A 169 30.39 3.04 2.19
N LYS A 170 30.75 2.95 3.48
CA LYS A 170 32.17 2.82 3.91
C LYS A 170 32.88 1.59 3.34
N HIS A 171 32.12 0.57 2.92
CA HIS A 171 32.66 -0.66 2.38
C HIS A 171 32.63 -0.71 0.83
N ILE A 172 32.23 0.38 0.18
CA ILE A 172 32.23 0.45 -1.29
C ILE A 172 33.66 0.41 -1.82
N CYS A 173 33.86 -0.47 -2.79
CA CYS A 173 35.10 -0.58 -3.55
C CYS A 173 35.00 0.35 -4.76
N TRP A 174 35.77 1.44 -4.72
CA TRP A 174 35.88 2.36 -5.85
C TRP A 174 36.52 1.65 -7.06
N PRO A 175 35.91 1.74 -8.24
CA PRO A 175 36.48 1.15 -9.45
C PRO A 175 37.88 1.70 -9.75
N ALA A 176 38.73 0.89 -10.40
CA ALA A 176 40.09 1.28 -10.73
C ALA A 176 40.11 2.53 -11.64
N SER A 177 41.06 3.43 -11.40
CA SER A 177 41.28 4.60 -12.25
C SER A 177 41.55 4.17 -13.70
N GLY A 178 40.90 4.82 -14.66
CA GLY A 178 41.09 4.55 -16.10
C GLY A 178 40.02 3.67 -16.76
N LEU A 179 38.98 3.26 -16.02
CA LEU A 179 37.73 2.78 -16.62
C LEU A 179 36.97 3.93 -17.28
N ASP A 180 36.15 3.60 -18.29
CA ASP A 180 35.17 4.56 -18.81
C ASP A 180 34.11 4.88 -17.74
N GLU A 181 33.56 6.09 -17.80
CA GLU A 181 32.60 6.62 -16.81
C GLU A 181 31.35 5.74 -16.69
N GLU A 182 30.92 5.12 -17.80
CA GLU A 182 29.76 4.24 -17.84
C GLU A 182 29.98 2.97 -17.00
N LYS A 183 31.12 2.29 -17.15
CA LYS A 183 31.46 1.12 -16.32
C LYS A 183 31.66 1.48 -14.86
N VAL A 184 32.21 2.65 -14.56
CA VAL A 184 32.33 3.15 -13.18
C VAL A 184 30.93 3.30 -12.58
N ARG A 185 30.02 3.95 -13.30
CA ARG A 185 28.62 4.14 -12.87
C ARG A 185 27.90 2.80 -12.70
N ASP A 186 28.03 1.86 -13.63
CA ASP A 186 27.43 0.53 -13.52
C ASP A 186 27.96 -0.26 -12.32
N ALA A 187 29.26 -0.17 -12.05
CA ALA A 187 29.87 -0.83 -10.90
C ALA A 187 29.41 -0.21 -9.57
N LEU A 188 29.24 1.11 -9.51
CA LEU A 188 28.66 1.80 -8.35
C LEU A 188 27.18 1.45 -8.18
N TYR A 189 26.41 1.43 -9.28
CA TYR A 189 24.99 1.06 -9.27
C TYR A 189 24.78 -0.31 -8.63
N LYS A 190 25.54 -1.32 -9.06
CA LYS A 190 25.50 -2.67 -8.48
C LYS A 190 25.80 -2.68 -6.97
N GLN A 191 26.72 -1.83 -6.51
CA GLN A 191 27.04 -1.72 -5.08
C GLN A 191 25.93 -1.03 -4.29
N VAL A 192 25.32 0.03 -4.84
CA VAL A 192 24.12 0.67 -4.26
C VAL A 192 22.99 -0.34 -4.12
N SER A 193 22.72 -1.10 -5.17
CA SER A 193 21.71 -2.16 -5.18
C SER A 193 22.00 -3.22 -4.13
N ALA A 194 23.24 -3.69 -4.02
CA ALA A 194 23.63 -4.67 -3.02
C ALA A 194 23.45 -4.17 -1.57
N ILE A 195 23.75 -2.89 -1.29
CA ILE A 195 23.53 -2.31 0.04
C ILE A 195 22.03 -2.26 0.36
N HIS A 196 21.21 -1.80 -0.58
CA HIS A 196 19.76 -1.70 -0.40
C HIS A 196 19.11 -3.08 -0.28
N GLU A 197 19.48 -4.05 -1.11
CA GLU A 197 19.03 -5.43 -1.03
C GLU A 197 19.38 -6.04 0.34
N ASN A 198 20.61 -5.82 0.82
CA ASN A 198 21.01 -6.29 2.15
C ASN A 198 20.19 -5.66 3.28
N TRP A 199 19.82 -4.37 3.17
CA TRP A 199 18.88 -3.76 4.12
C TRP A 199 17.52 -4.48 4.09
N LEU A 200 16.95 -4.66 2.90
CA LEU A 200 15.61 -5.19 2.72
C LEU A 200 15.46 -6.65 3.14
N LEU A 201 16.49 -7.48 2.90
CA LEU A 201 16.43 -8.92 3.12
C LEU A 201 17.00 -9.37 4.47
N THR A 202 17.68 -8.51 5.22
CA THR A 202 18.28 -8.90 6.50
C THR A 202 17.26 -8.78 7.65
N PRO A 203 16.94 -9.87 8.37
CA PRO A 203 16.11 -9.81 9.57
C PRO A 203 16.73 -8.95 10.66
N ARG A 204 15.93 -8.12 11.34
CA ARG A 204 16.43 -7.18 12.35
C ARG A 204 15.76 -7.33 13.70
N ALA A 205 16.54 -7.19 14.79
CA ALA A 205 16.03 -7.30 16.15
C ALA A 205 15.04 -6.18 16.52
N ASP A 206 15.27 -4.96 16.03
CA ASP A 206 14.37 -3.81 16.18
C ASP A 206 13.06 -3.98 15.38
N LEU A 207 13.03 -4.90 14.42
CA LEU A 207 11.86 -5.33 13.65
C LEU A 207 11.32 -6.71 14.08
N GLN A 208 11.58 -7.12 15.32
CA GLN A 208 11.11 -8.41 15.86
C GLN A 208 11.58 -9.62 15.03
N MET A 209 12.80 -9.55 14.50
CA MET A 209 13.41 -10.56 13.63
C MET A 209 12.71 -10.73 12.28
N GLN A 210 11.94 -9.73 11.83
CA GLN A 210 11.46 -9.65 10.45
C GLN A 210 12.43 -8.79 9.62
N SER A 211 12.46 -9.05 8.31
CA SER A 211 13.17 -8.17 7.38
C SER A 211 12.30 -6.96 7.03
N PRO A 212 12.90 -5.80 6.67
CA PRO A 212 12.14 -4.67 6.14
C PRO A 212 11.21 -5.04 4.99
N ARG A 213 11.66 -5.92 4.07
CA ARG A 213 10.84 -6.38 2.94
C ARG A 213 9.59 -7.11 3.40
N ASP A 214 9.71 -8.02 4.37
CA ASP A 214 8.57 -8.78 4.89
C ASP A 214 7.48 -7.82 5.42
N LEU A 215 7.89 -6.75 6.11
CA LEU A 215 6.97 -5.76 6.67
C LEU A 215 6.33 -4.86 5.60
N LEU A 216 7.10 -4.43 4.59
CA LEU A 216 6.61 -3.67 3.44
C LEU A 216 5.60 -4.47 2.63
N MET A 217 5.80 -5.79 2.50
CA MET A 217 4.93 -6.66 1.70
C MET A 217 3.73 -7.22 2.47
N ALA A 218 3.80 -7.35 3.81
CA ALA A 218 2.83 -8.08 4.63
C ALA A 218 1.35 -7.68 4.43
N LYS A 219 1.09 -6.42 4.06
CA LYS A 219 -0.28 -5.91 3.85
C LYS A 219 -0.46 -5.17 2.53
N ARG A 220 0.48 -5.26 1.59
CA ARG A 220 0.47 -4.51 0.33
C ARG A 220 -0.82 -4.70 -0.45
N GLN A 221 -1.16 -5.95 -0.78
CA GLN A 221 -2.37 -6.27 -1.53
C GLN A 221 -3.66 -5.84 -0.81
N PHE A 222 -3.67 -5.84 0.52
CA PHE A 222 -4.82 -5.37 1.30
C PHE A 222 -4.96 -3.84 1.24
N ILE A 223 -3.86 -3.09 1.31
CA ILE A 223 -3.87 -1.64 1.16
C ILE A 223 -4.29 -1.24 -0.25
N ASP A 224 -3.68 -1.87 -1.26
CA ASP A 224 -3.96 -1.59 -2.67
C ASP A 224 -5.42 -1.88 -3.00
N PHE A 225 -5.98 -2.98 -2.48
CA PHE A 225 -7.40 -3.28 -2.63
C PHE A 225 -8.30 -2.23 -1.94
N ASP A 226 -7.97 -1.78 -0.71
CA ASP A 226 -8.77 -0.74 -0.05
C ASP A 226 -8.73 0.55 -0.87
N LEU A 227 -7.57 0.97 -1.39
CA LEU A 227 -7.44 2.14 -2.26
C LEU A 227 -8.25 2.00 -3.56
N ASP A 228 -8.14 0.90 -4.30
CA ASP A 228 -8.95 0.64 -5.51
C ASP A 228 -10.46 0.66 -5.18
N SER A 229 -10.88 0.08 -4.05
CA SER A 229 -12.27 0.15 -3.61
C SER A 229 -12.75 1.59 -3.33
N ARG A 230 -11.85 2.44 -2.82
CA ARG A 230 -12.09 3.86 -2.53
C ARG A 230 -12.12 4.69 -3.81
N GLU A 231 -11.31 4.36 -4.80
CA GLU A 231 -11.33 4.98 -6.13
C GLU A 231 -12.66 4.74 -6.84
N ARG A 232 -13.11 3.47 -6.87
CA ARG A 232 -14.42 3.12 -7.44
C ARG A 232 -15.54 3.86 -6.74
N GLN A 233 -15.51 3.87 -5.41
CA GLN A 233 -16.47 4.63 -4.62
C GLN A 233 -16.46 6.13 -4.98
N TRP A 234 -15.28 6.75 -5.12
CA TRP A 234 -15.18 8.16 -5.51
C TRP A 234 -15.77 8.37 -6.92
N SER A 235 -15.40 7.55 -7.89
CA SER A 235 -15.88 7.65 -9.26
C SER A 235 -17.41 7.53 -9.36
N GLU A 236 -18.03 6.66 -8.55
CA GLU A 236 -19.47 6.44 -8.55
C GLU A 236 -20.23 7.51 -7.73
N GLN A 237 -19.66 8.02 -6.65
CA GLN A 237 -20.31 9.02 -5.78
C GLN A 237 -20.07 10.46 -6.24
N GLY A 238 -19.02 10.71 -7.03
CA GLY A 238 -18.59 12.06 -7.41
C GLY A 238 -17.98 12.88 -6.27
N GLU A 239 -17.75 12.28 -5.10
CA GLU A 239 -17.15 12.91 -3.93
C GLU A 239 -16.06 12.01 -3.32
N ALA A 240 -15.04 12.63 -2.73
CA ALA A 240 -13.94 11.90 -2.12
C ALA A 240 -14.46 11.04 -0.94
N PRO A 241 -14.02 9.77 -0.83
CA PRO A 241 -14.46 8.91 0.24
C PRO A 241 -13.89 9.39 1.59
N PRO A 242 -14.57 9.08 2.71
CA PRO A 242 -14.07 9.43 4.03
C PRO A 242 -12.68 8.83 4.35
N CYS A 243 -11.74 9.71 4.71
CA CYS A 243 -10.39 9.33 5.11
C CYS A 243 -10.35 8.68 6.50
N LEU A 244 -9.28 7.93 6.78
CA LEU A 244 -8.91 7.61 8.16
C LEU A 244 -8.52 8.89 8.91
N ARG A 245 -8.65 8.85 10.24
CA ARG A 245 -8.11 9.92 11.08
C ARG A 245 -6.60 9.76 11.26
N ARG A 246 -5.88 10.88 11.30
CA ARG A 246 -4.42 10.89 11.54
C ARG A 246 -4.02 10.38 12.92
N ASP A 247 -4.90 10.50 13.91
CA ASP A 247 -4.69 9.96 15.26
C ASP A 247 -5.11 8.49 15.39
N SER A 248 -5.65 7.88 14.33
CA SER A 248 -6.08 6.49 14.35
C SER A 248 -4.89 5.52 14.37
N ASP A 249 -5.18 4.37 14.96
CA ASP A 249 -4.29 3.24 15.06
C ASP A 249 -3.88 2.67 13.71
N ALA A 250 -4.81 2.64 12.75
CA ALA A 250 -4.55 2.24 11.39
C ALA A 250 -3.63 3.25 10.67
N PHE A 251 -3.87 4.55 10.77
CA PHE A 251 -3.01 5.55 10.13
C PHE A 251 -1.55 5.44 10.62
N ARG A 252 -1.34 5.17 11.91
CA ARG A 252 0.00 5.08 12.48
C ARG A 252 0.69 3.73 12.21
N PHE A 253 -0.02 2.62 12.33
CA PHE A 253 0.59 1.29 12.39
C PHE A 253 0.10 0.30 11.33
N ALA A 254 -0.78 0.69 10.41
CA ALA A 254 -1.11 -0.17 9.28
C ALA A 254 0.13 -0.42 8.41
N GLY A 255 0.04 -1.43 7.55
CA GLY A 255 1.12 -1.77 6.63
C GLY A 255 1.25 -0.74 5.51
N PHE A 256 1.98 -1.16 4.48
CA PHE A 256 2.40 -0.34 3.36
C PHE A 256 1.68 -0.82 2.11
N GLY A 257 1.17 0.08 1.31
CA GLY A 257 0.69 -0.19 -0.04
C GLY A 257 1.78 0.02 -1.07
N THR A 258 1.41 -0.10 -2.34
CA THR A 258 2.34 0.02 -3.45
C THR A 258 2.95 1.42 -3.53
N HIS A 259 2.20 2.49 -3.27
CA HIS A 259 2.73 3.86 -3.39
C HIS A 259 3.80 4.13 -2.33
N GLU A 260 3.55 3.78 -1.06
CA GLU A 260 4.55 3.98 -0.01
C GLU A 260 5.80 3.11 -0.24
N ASN A 261 5.65 1.90 -0.78
CA ASN A 261 6.79 1.04 -1.12
C ASN A 261 7.68 1.63 -2.23
N VAL A 262 7.08 2.24 -3.26
CA VAL A 262 7.83 2.91 -4.34
C VAL A 262 8.57 4.13 -3.83
N ILE A 263 7.87 5.00 -3.09
CA ILE A 263 8.48 6.17 -2.47
C ILE A 263 9.60 5.79 -1.50
N TYR A 264 9.41 4.73 -0.73
CA TYR A 264 10.44 4.18 0.14
C TYR A 264 11.69 3.75 -0.66
N TYR A 265 11.50 3.04 -1.78
CA TYR A 265 12.60 2.63 -2.64
C TYR A 265 13.40 3.82 -3.15
N ASP A 266 12.72 4.83 -3.71
CA ASP A 266 13.35 6.03 -4.29
C ASP A 266 14.09 6.84 -3.23
N LEU A 267 13.51 6.98 -2.03
CA LEU A 267 14.19 7.64 -0.91
C LEU A 267 15.51 6.97 -0.56
N VAL A 268 15.51 5.64 -0.42
CA VAL A 268 16.74 4.92 -0.05
C VAL A 268 17.80 5.08 -1.13
N ARG A 269 17.42 5.06 -2.42
CA ARG A 269 18.33 5.33 -3.53
C ARG A 269 18.90 6.75 -3.47
N HIS A 270 18.03 7.74 -3.23
CA HIS A 270 18.45 9.13 -3.08
C HIS A 270 19.48 9.31 -1.95
N LEU A 271 19.24 8.70 -0.79
CA LEU A 271 20.15 8.77 0.35
C LEU A 271 21.47 8.04 0.12
N LEU A 272 21.45 6.87 -0.53
CA LEU A 272 22.66 6.12 -0.88
C LEU A 272 23.56 6.92 -1.82
N TRP A 273 23.00 7.53 -2.87
CA TRP A 273 23.78 8.36 -3.79
C TRP A 273 24.40 9.57 -3.09
N ASN A 274 23.61 10.27 -2.27
CA ASN A 274 24.13 11.39 -1.47
C ASN A 274 25.24 10.98 -0.49
N ALA A 275 25.17 9.78 0.07
CA ALA A 275 26.20 9.24 0.95
C ALA A 275 27.49 8.90 0.18
N ILE A 276 27.37 8.33 -1.01
CA ILE A 276 28.51 8.01 -1.89
C ILE A 276 29.23 9.28 -2.33
N GLU A 277 28.50 10.30 -2.78
CA GLU A 277 29.11 11.58 -3.19
C GLU A 277 29.90 12.25 -2.05
N SER A 278 29.37 12.18 -0.82
CA SER A 278 30.07 12.70 0.37
C SER A 278 31.36 11.92 0.63
N HIS A 279 31.30 10.59 0.53
CA HIS A 279 32.47 9.72 0.71
C HIS A 279 33.55 9.95 -0.37
N GLU A 280 33.15 10.22 -1.61
CA GLU A 280 34.08 10.53 -2.71
C GLU A 280 34.86 11.82 -2.46
N ARG A 281 34.16 12.90 -2.10
CA ARG A 281 34.77 14.22 -1.83
C ARG A 281 35.83 14.16 -0.72
N VAL A 282 35.58 13.39 0.33
CA VAL A 282 36.56 13.17 1.41
C VAL A 282 37.79 12.40 0.92
N GLY A 283 37.61 11.45 0.00
CA GLY A 283 38.68 10.70 -0.64
C GLY A 283 39.57 11.54 -1.56
N GLU A 284 38.97 12.47 -2.32
CA GLU A 284 39.70 13.38 -3.22
C GLU A 284 40.55 14.40 -2.45
N MET A 285 39.98 15.06 -1.44
CA MET A 285 40.71 16.02 -0.60
C MET A 285 41.94 15.39 0.06
N SER A 286 41.84 14.11 0.45
CA SER A 286 42.95 13.37 1.07
C SER A 286 44.11 13.07 0.10
N ARG A 287 43.86 13.07 -1.22
CA ARG A 287 44.87 12.80 -2.25
C ARG A 287 45.65 14.04 -2.68
N GLU A 288 44.99 15.20 -2.72
CA GLU A 288 45.60 16.44 -3.19
C GLU A 288 46.55 17.06 -2.17
N ASP A 289 46.23 16.97 -0.87
CA ASP A 289 46.94 17.78 0.11
C ASP A 289 48.33 17.28 0.49
N GLY A 290 48.70 16.02 0.19
CA GLY A 290 50.06 15.46 0.40
C GLY A 290 50.65 15.59 1.82
N THR A 291 49.91 16.20 2.74
CA THR A 291 50.34 16.65 4.06
C THR A 291 49.62 15.77 5.07
N SER A 292 50.35 14.78 5.58
CA SER A 292 49.91 13.69 6.44
C SER A 292 49.48 14.10 7.85
N GLY A 293 48.84 15.27 8.03
CA GLY A 293 48.73 15.94 9.33
C GLY A 293 47.35 16.07 9.97
N GLY A 294 46.23 15.89 9.25
CA GLY A 294 44.92 16.08 9.86
C GLY A 294 43.79 15.54 8.99
N SER A 295 43.41 14.28 9.18
CA SER A 295 42.20 13.73 8.62
C SER A 295 41.00 14.49 9.20
N HIS A 296 40.45 15.42 8.44
CA HIS A 296 39.07 15.90 8.64
C HIS A 296 38.13 14.78 8.19
N GLU A 297 38.18 13.64 8.88
CA GLU A 297 37.13 12.63 8.77
C GLU A 297 35.88 13.28 9.36
N LEU A 298 34.87 13.53 8.52
CA LEU A 298 33.56 13.96 9.01
C LEU A 298 33.12 12.95 10.05
N SER A 299 32.78 13.43 11.25
CA SER A 299 32.26 12.56 12.30
C SER A 299 31.06 11.80 11.73
N PHE A 300 31.00 10.49 11.99
CA PHE A 300 29.85 9.66 11.60
C PHE A 300 28.52 10.32 11.99
N GLU A 301 28.48 10.96 13.16
CA GLU A 301 27.31 11.71 13.65
C GLU A 301 26.96 12.91 12.77
N ALA A 302 27.95 13.68 12.32
CA ALA A 302 27.71 14.83 11.46
C ALA A 302 27.13 14.39 10.11
N GLU A 303 27.56 13.24 9.62
CA GLU A 303 27.07 12.67 8.37
C GLU A 303 25.66 12.07 8.52
N VAL A 304 25.33 11.46 9.66
CA VAL A 304 23.95 11.05 9.99
C VAL A 304 23.01 12.26 9.95
N VAL A 305 23.36 13.34 10.65
CA VAL A 305 22.55 14.58 10.68
C VAL A 305 22.40 15.18 9.28
N ARG A 306 23.46 15.16 8.46
CA ARG A 306 23.39 15.64 7.07
C ARG A 306 22.39 14.84 6.23
N LEU A 307 22.44 13.51 6.29
CA LEU A 307 21.53 12.65 5.54
C LEU A 307 20.09 12.74 6.06
N GLU A 308 19.87 12.90 7.37
CA GLU A 308 18.53 13.17 7.92
C GLU A 308 17.95 14.49 7.39
N GLN A 309 18.80 15.52 7.23
CA GLN A 309 18.37 16.79 6.61
C GLN A 309 18.03 16.62 5.13
N ILE A 310 18.86 15.89 4.37
CA ILE A 310 18.59 15.59 2.94
C ILE A 310 17.30 14.79 2.78
N GLN A 311 17.10 13.78 3.63
CA GLN A 311 15.87 13.00 3.68
C GLN A 311 14.67 13.94 3.87
N LYS A 312 14.73 14.81 4.88
CA LYS A 312 13.66 15.78 5.15
C LYS A 312 13.39 16.69 3.95
N ASP A 313 14.44 17.25 3.37
CA ASP A 313 14.32 18.14 2.20
C ASP A 313 13.69 17.39 1.01
N TRP A 314 14.08 16.14 0.76
CA TRP A 314 13.49 15.31 -0.29
C TRP A 314 11.99 15.04 -0.05
N TRP A 315 11.61 14.75 1.19
CA TRP A 315 10.20 14.51 1.57
C TRP A 315 9.29 15.73 1.37
N GLU A 316 9.80 16.91 1.71
CA GLU A 316 9.03 18.16 1.78
C GLU A 316 8.96 18.90 0.43
N ASN A 317 9.77 18.51 -0.56
CA ASN A 317 9.82 19.17 -1.86
C ASN A 317 9.22 18.30 -2.99
N PRO A 318 8.55 18.93 -3.98
CA PRO A 318 8.12 18.26 -5.21
C PRO A 318 9.24 17.46 -5.88
N GLN A 319 8.93 16.25 -6.34
CA GLN A 319 9.85 15.44 -7.13
C GLN A 319 9.31 15.27 -8.55
N ASP A 320 10.21 15.32 -9.53
CA ASP A 320 9.86 15.16 -10.95
C ASP A 320 9.26 13.76 -11.20
N ASP A 321 9.83 12.72 -10.60
CA ASP A 321 9.36 11.33 -10.68
C ASP A 321 8.02 11.09 -9.95
N CYS A 322 7.48 12.12 -9.29
CA CYS A 322 6.21 12.08 -8.56
C CYS A 322 5.16 13.01 -9.20
N ASP A 323 5.30 13.37 -10.48
CA ASP A 323 4.45 14.34 -11.19
C ASP A 323 4.33 15.67 -10.43
N GLY A 324 5.45 16.16 -9.89
CA GLY A 324 5.51 17.40 -9.12
C GLY A 324 4.82 17.33 -7.75
N LYS A 325 4.42 16.15 -7.29
CA LYS A 325 3.90 15.94 -5.93
C LYS A 325 5.06 15.73 -4.96
N THR A 326 4.84 16.12 -3.71
CA THR A 326 5.79 15.82 -2.63
C THR A 326 5.62 14.36 -2.20
N PRO A 327 6.70 13.61 -1.95
CA PRO A 327 6.64 12.26 -1.40
C PRO A 327 5.77 12.16 -0.14
N VAL A 328 5.79 13.18 0.73
CA VAL A 328 5.05 13.16 2.00
C VAL A 328 3.54 13.10 1.77
N ASN A 329 3.03 13.83 0.77
CA ASN A 329 1.62 13.80 0.41
C ASN A 329 1.20 12.43 -0.16
N ILE A 330 2.06 11.79 -0.95
CA ILE A 330 1.78 10.46 -1.52
C ILE A 330 1.60 9.44 -0.40
N VAL A 331 2.56 9.39 0.52
CA VAL A 331 2.51 8.46 1.66
C VAL A 331 1.42 8.82 2.67
N GLU A 332 1.19 10.10 2.95
CA GLU A 332 0.08 10.49 3.82
C GLU A 332 -1.28 10.06 3.24
N ASN A 333 -1.52 10.24 1.94
CA ASN A 333 -2.78 9.87 1.31
C ASN A 333 -3.01 8.35 1.34
N GLU A 334 -2.00 7.54 1.04
CA GLU A 334 -2.12 6.08 1.17
C GLU A 334 -2.45 5.66 2.61
N ARG A 335 -1.81 6.29 3.60
CA ARG A 335 -2.07 6.04 5.03
C ARG A 335 -3.45 6.52 5.47
N LEU A 336 -3.98 7.58 4.86
CA LEU A 336 -5.34 8.05 5.05
C LEU A 336 -6.38 7.16 4.33
N ARG A 337 -5.95 6.23 3.48
CA ARG A 337 -6.80 5.48 2.53
C ARG A 337 -7.55 6.41 1.58
N LEU A 338 -6.90 7.50 1.19
CA LEU A 338 -7.40 8.46 0.23
C LEU A 338 -6.66 8.25 -1.09
N PRO A 339 -7.38 7.91 -2.18
CA PRO A 339 -6.76 7.83 -3.50
C PRO A 339 -6.12 9.15 -3.94
N LEU A 340 -5.06 9.05 -4.74
CA LEU A 340 -4.36 10.21 -5.30
C LEU A 340 -5.10 10.73 -6.53
N ALA A 341 -6.18 11.47 -6.31
CA ALA A 341 -6.91 12.07 -7.43
C ALA A 341 -6.05 13.07 -8.21
N LEU A 342 -6.11 12.96 -9.53
CA LEU A 342 -5.49 13.85 -10.48
C LEU A 342 -6.47 14.97 -10.85
N LEU A 343 -5.93 16.18 -11.01
CA LEU A 343 -6.63 17.28 -11.64
C LEU A 343 -6.86 16.95 -13.11
N PRO A 344 -7.93 17.48 -13.74
CA PRO A 344 -8.19 17.28 -15.16
C PRO A 344 -6.98 17.57 -16.07
N ALA A 345 -6.21 18.63 -15.76
CA ALA A 345 -5.02 18.97 -16.54
C ALA A 345 -3.88 17.94 -16.41
N GLU A 346 -3.79 17.23 -15.29
CA GLU A 346 -2.79 16.18 -15.05
C GLU A 346 -3.15 14.86 -15.75
N LEU A 347 -4.40 14.69 -16.21
CA LEU A 347 -4.80 13.54 -17.02
C LEU A 347 -4.31 13.63 -18.47
N ILE A 348 -3.82 14.80 -18.89
CA ILE A 348 -3.29 15.00 -20.24
C ILE A 348 -1.81 14.59 -20.25
N ILE A 349 -1.55 13.29 -20.42
CA ILE A 349 -0.20 12.75 -20.55
C ILE A 349 0.43 13.20 -21.89
N ASP A 350 -0.37 13.18 -22.95
CA ASP A 350 0.00 13.63 -24.29
C ASP A 350 -1.06 14.59 -24.84
N HIS A 351 -0.66 15.84 -25.09
CA HIS A 351 -1.53 16.88 -25.62
C HIS A 351 -2.04 16.59 -27.05
N ASP A 352 -1.35 15.73 -27.79
CA ASP A 352 -1.74 15.33 -29.14
C ASP A 352 -2.63 14.07 -29.14
N CYS A 353 -2.84 13.44 -27.97
CA CYS A 353 -3.67 12.24 -27.83
C CYS A 353 -5.15 12.60 -27.56
N PRO A 354 -6.08 12.32 -28.49
CA PRO A 354 -7.50 12.66 -28.32
C PRO A 354 -8.14 11.98 -27.12
N LEU A 355 -7.66 10.79 -26.74
CA LEU A 355 -8.16 10.08 -25.56
C LEU A 355 -7.75 10.76 -24.26
N CYS A 356 -6.51 11.28 -24.17
CA CYS A 356 -6.04 12.02 -23.00
C CYS A 356 -6.84 13.31 -22.81
N VAL A 357 -7.05 14.06 -23.90
CA VAL A 357 -7.87 15.28 -23.89
C VAL A 357 -9.32 14.96 -23.51
N MET A 358 -9.91 13.90 -24.08
CA MET A 358 -11.29 13.50 -23.75
C MET A 358 -11.42 13.09 -22.27
N SER A 359 -10.47 12.32 -21.72
CA SER A 359 -10.47 11.94 -20.30
C SER A 359 -10.38 13.16 -19.38
N ALA A 360 -9.50 14.11 -19.71
CA ALA A 360 -9.38 15.38 -19.00
C ALA A 360 -10.68 16.19 -19.06
N GLU A 361 -11.30 16.31 -20.25
CA GLU A 361 -12.58 16.97 -20.41
C GLU A 361 -13.68 16.29 -19.60
N GLN A 362 -13.77 14.96 -19.63
CA GLN A 362 -14.74 14.19 -18.85
C GLN A 362 -14.58 14.44 -17.34
N ALA A 363 -13.36 14.37 -16.82
CA ALA A 363 -13.07 14.68 -15.43
C ALA A 363 -13.47 16.13 -15.08
N ALA A 364 -13.17 17.10 -15.95
CA ALA A 364 -13.57 18.50 -15.77
C ALA A 364 -15.11 18.71 -15.77
N HIS A 365 -15.87 17.83 -16.44
CA HIS A 365 -17.33 17.82 -16.42
C HIS A 365 -17.93 16.98 -15.29
N GLY A 366 -17.10 16.39 -14.41
CA GLY A 366 -17.55 15.65 -13.24
C GLY A 366 -17.89 14.17 -13.50
N PHE A 367 -17.41 13.57 -14.60
CA PHE A 367 -17.57 12.13 -14.89
C PHE A 367 -16.62 11.23 -14.07
N GLY A 368 -16.30 11.64 -12.85
CA GLY A 368 -15.33 10.99 -11.97
C GLY A 368 -13.89 11.52 -12.16
N PRO A 369 -13.07 11.48 -11.09
CA PRO A 369 -11.65 11.84 -11.19
C PRO A 369 -10.84 10.70 -11.85
N GLY A 370 -9.67 11.02 -12.38
CA GLY A 370 -8.63 10.00 -12.58
C GLY A 370 -7.69 9.95 -11.37
N PHE A 371 -6.89 8.89 -11.29
CA PHE A 371 -6.03 8.63 -10.13
C PHE A 371 -4.59 8.37 -10.56
N LEU A 372 -3.65 8.81 -9.72
CA LEU A 372 -2.24 8.52 -9.86
C LEU A 372 -1.93 7.18 -9.20
N HIS A 373 -1.29 6.31 -9.96
CA HIS A 373 -0.77 5.03 -9.48
C HIS A 373 0.73 4.97 -9.68
N PHE A 374 1.42 4.42 -8.68
CA PHE A 374 2.82 4.05 -8.80
C PHE A 374 2.95 2.55 -9.05
N ASP A 375 3.96 2.16 -9.80
CA ASP A 375 4.33 0.76 -10.01
C ASP A 375 5.83 0.55 -9.73
N SER A 376 6.32 -0.68 -9.86
CA SER A 376 7.73 -1.01 -9.63
C SER A 376 8.59 -0.91 -10.90
N SER A 377 8.14 -0.23 -11.96
CA SER A 377 8.86 -0.21 -13.25
C SER A 377 10.22 0.46 -13.20
N ASN A 378 10.43 1.38 -12.25
CA ASN A 378 11.70 2.07 -12.00
C ASN A 378 12.61 1.33 -11.00
N MET A 379 12.16 0.21 -10.44
CA MET A 379 12.93 -0.56 -9.46
C MET A 379 13.88 -1.56 -10.12
N ASP A 380 14.92 -1.94 -9.39
CA ASP A 380 15.84 -2.98 -9.81
C ASP A 380 15.17 -4.35 -9.98
N ASP A 381 15.59 -5.09 -11.01
CA ASP A 381 15.19 -6.48 -11.23
C ASP A 381 15.93 -7.43 -10.27
N SER A 382 15.53 -7.40 -9.00
CA SER A 382 15.92 -8.34 -7.95
C SER A 382 14.71 -8.65 -7.07
N PHE A 383 14.65 -9.87 -6.52
CA PHE A 383 13.61 -10.28 -5.58
C PHE A 383 13.43 -9.29 -4.41
N ALA A 384 14.52 -8.63 -3.98
CA ALA A 384 14.47 -7.65 -2.89
C ALA A 384 13.52 -6.48 -3.19
N PHE A 385 13.41 -6.08 -4.45
CA PHE A 385 12.62 -4.94 -4.90
C PHE A 385 11.34 -5.36 -5.64
N SER A 386 11.18 -6.65 -5.92
CA SER A 386 9.97 -7.17 -6.54
C SER A 386 8.79 -7.20 -5.58
N PHE A 387 7.60 -7.21 -6.15
CA PHE A 387 6.33 -7.28 -5.43
C PHE A 387 5.80 -8.71 -5.21
N CYS A 388 6.57 -9.72 -5.62
CA CYS A 388 6.27 -11.13 -5.39
C CYS A 388 6.33 -11.45 -3.89
N GLY A 389 5.48 -12.34 -3.39
CA GLY A 389 5.48 -12.74 -1.98
C GLY A 389 6.72 -13.57 -1.62
N THR A 390 7.19 -14.40 -2.55
CA THR A 390 8.33 -15.30 -2.33
C THR A 390 9.34 -15.26 -3.47
N ARG A 391 10.54 -15.78 -3.20
CA ARG A 391 11.61 -15.85 -4.20
C ARG A 391 11.23 -16.77 -5.35
N GLU A 392 10.56 -17.87 -5.06
CA GLU A 392 10.09 -18.84 -6.05
C GLU A 392 9.07 -18.21 -7.00
N GLU A 393 8.16 -17.37 -6.48
CA GLU A 393 7.21 -16.62 -7.30
C GLU A 393 7.92 -15.65 -8.25
N TRP A 394 8.92 -14.92 -7.76
CA TRP A 394 9.73 -14.01 -8.58
C TRP A 394 10.54 -14.75 -9.65
N GLU A 395 11.18 -15.87 -9.31
CA GLU A 395 11.91 -16.70 -10.27
C GLU A 395 10.99 -17.32 -11.35
N GLU A 396 9.74 -17.64 -11.00
CA GLU A 396 8.72 -18.08 -11.96
C GLU A 396 8.26 -16.95 -12.89
N GLU A 397 8.00 -15.76 -12.33
CA GLU A 397 7.64 -14.57 -13.10
C GLU A 397 8.73 -14.17 -14.09
N ASN A 398 9.99 -14.10 -13.64
CA ASN A 398 11.12 -13.80 -14.51
C ASN A 398 11.28 -14.84 -15.62
N ARG A 399 11.05 -16.13 -15.33
CA ARG A 399 11.07 -17.16 -16.38
C ARG A 399 9.96 -16.96 -17.41
N ARG A 400 8.74 -16.65 -16.97
CA ARG A 400 7.61 -16.33 -17.86
C ARG A 400 7.91 -15.11 -18.72
N GLN A 401 8.52 -14.07 -18.15
CA GLN A 401 8.93 -12.87 -18.88
C GLN A 401 10.01 -13.20 -19.92
N GLU A 402 11.06 -13.95 -19.56
CA GLU A 402 12.10 -14.36 -20.50
C GLU A 402 11.55 -15.22 -21.65
N GLU A 403 10.60 -16.11 -21.37
CA GLU A 403 9.92 -16.91 -22.39
C GLU A 403 9.07 -16.04 -23.32
N PHE A 404 8.32 -15.09 -22.75
CA PHE A 404 7.55 -14.12 -23.51
C PHE A 404 8.46 -13.26 -24.40
N ASP A 405 9.54 -12.70 -23.87
CA ASP A 405 10.49 -11.86 -24.60
C ASP A 405 11.18 -12.63 -25.72
N ARG A 406 11.53 -13.90 -25.48
CA ARG A 406 12.12 -14.77 -26.49
C ARG A 406 11.15 -15.02 -27.64
N ASP A 407 9.89 -15.31 -27.33
CA ASP A 407 8.85 -15.52 -28.32
C ASP A 407 8.50 -14.23 -29.08
N PHE A 408 8.32 -13.12 -28.37
CA PHE A 408 8.06 -11.81 -28.92
C PHE A 408 9.18 -11.38 -29.88
N ASN A 409 10.44 -11.45 -29.46
CA ASN A 409 11.60 -11.08 -30.30
C ASN A 409 11.73 -11.97 -31.53
N ARG A 410 11.39 -13.27 -31.43
CA ARG A 410 11.35 -14.17 -32.58
C ARG A 410 10.28 -13.73 -33.57
N ARG A 411 9.04 -13.51 -33.11
CA ARG A 411 7.92 -13.06 -33.94
C ARG A 411 8.20 -11.68 -34.55
N TRP A 412 8.83 -10.78 -33.81
CA TRP A 412 9.21 -9.45 -34.29
C TRP A 412 10.23 -9.53 -35.44
N LYS A 413 11.28 -10.36 -35.31
CA LYS A 413 12.25 -10.57 -36.40
C LYS A 413 11.62 -11.22 -37.62
N GLU A 414 10.71 -12.17 -37.42
CA GLU A 414 9.95 -12.79 -38.52
C GLU A 414 9.07 -11.76 -39.23
N ARG A 415 8.36 -10.93 -38.46
CA ARG A 415 7.56 -9.81 -38.95
C ARG A 415 8.38 -8.87 -39.84
N GLU A 416 9.53 -8.40 -39.35
CA GLU A 416 10.43 -7.52 -40.11
C GLU A 416 10.93 -8.19 -41.40
N ALA A 417 11.28 -9.48 -41.35
CA ALA A 417 11.75 -10.24 -42.51
C ALA A 417 10.66 -10.42 -43.59
N ARG A 418 9.41 -10.74 -43.19
CA ARG A 418 8.28 -10.92 -44.11
C ARG A 418 7.85 -9.60 -44.77
N ILE A 419 7.81 -8.51 -43.99
CA ILE A 419 7.55 -7.17 -44.54
C ILE A 419 8.66 -6.77 -45.52
N ALA A 420 9.93 -7.03 -45.19
CA ALA A 420 11.05 -6.77 -46.09
C ALA A 420 11.01 -7.63 -47.37
N ALA A 421 10.40 -8.82 -47.32
CA ALA A 421 10.16 -9.68 -48.47
C ALA A 421 8.97 -9.23 -49.34
N GLY A 422 8.27 -8.16 -48.97
CA GLY A 422 7.16 -7.57 -49.71
C GLY A 422 5.78 -8.12 -49.34
N GLU A 423 5.66 -8.86 -48.24
CA GLU A 423 4.36 -9.26 -47.71
C GLU A 423 3.63 -8.06 -47.10
N ASP A 424 2.30 -8.09 -47.19
CA ASP A 424 1.43 -7.04 -46.65
C ASP A 424 1.53 -7.00 -45.11
N LYS A 425 1.77 -5.81 -44.55
CA LYS A 425 2.02 -5.62 -43.11
C LYS A 425 0.83 -6.08 -42.26
N ASP A 426 -0.40 -5.75 -42.65
CA ASP A 426 -1.59 -6.04 -41.84
C ASP A 426 -1.85 -7.56 -41.78
N THR A 427 -1.63 -8.24 -42.90
CA THR A 427 -1.69 -9.71 -42.97
C THR A 427 -0.64 -10.37 -42.06
N VAL A 428 0.62 -9.92 -42.13
CA VAL A 428 1.71 -10.43 -41.29
C VAL A 428 1.45 -10.16 -39.80
N ASP A 429 0.97 -8.95 -39.46
CA ASP A 429 0.64 -8.57 -38.09
C ASP A 429 -0.50 -9.44 -37.53
N GLN A 430 -1.53 -9.74 -38.33
CA GLN A 430 -2.62 -10.62 -37.92
C GLN A 430 -2.16 -12.07 -37.69
N GLU A 431 -1.32 -12.61 -38.57
CA GLU A 431 -0.82 -14.00 -38.46
C GLU A 431 0.12 -14.21 -37.28
N LEU A 432 0.97 -13.22 -36.98
CA LEU A 432 1.94 -13.29 -35.87
C LEU A 432 1.36 -12.80 -34.52
N GLY A 433 0.09 -12.40 -34.51
CA GLY A 433 -0.60 -11.96 -33.30
C GLY A 433 -0.20 -10.56 -32.82
N PHE A 434 0.26 -9.69 -33.72
CA PHE A 434 0.42 -8.24 -33.49
C PHE A 434 -0.84 -7.43 -33.84
N GLY A 435 -1.80 -8.05 -34.54
CA GLY A 435 -3.05 -7.40 -34.92
C GLY A 435 -3.98 -7.14 -33.72
N TRP A 436 -4.48 -5.91 -33.62
CA TRP A 436 -5.43 -5.45 -32.60
C TRP A 436 -6.85 -6.03 -32.73
N SER A 437 -7.14 -6.82 -33.78
CA SER A 437 -8.51 -7.14 -34.20
C SER A 437 -9.18 -8.33 -33.53
N LYS A 438 -8.50 -9.08 -32.65
CA LYS A 438 -9.07 -10.29 -32.03
C LYS A 438 -9.64 -10.12 -30.61
N SER A 439 -9.49 -8.98 -29.96
CA SER A 439 -9.85 -8.83 -28.53
C SER A 439 -11.14 -8.05 -28.25
N LEU A 440 -11.99 -7.79 -29.26
CA LEU A 440 -13.24 -7.04 -29.08
C LEU A 440 -14.53 -7.83 -29.40
N GLU A 441 -14.43 -9.11 -29.80
CA GLU A 441 -15.59 -9.94 -30.17
C GLU A 441 -15.84 -11.16 -29.24
N ASP A 442 -14.98 -11.40 -28.24
CA ASP A 442 -15.19 -12.35 -27.13
C ASP A 442 -15.30 -11.58 -25.82
#